data_AF-A0A022XS02-F1
#
_entry.id   AF-A0A022XS02-F1
#
_cell.length_a   1.000
_cell.length_b   1.000
_cell.length_c   1.000
_cell.angle_alpha   90.00
_cell.angle_beta   90.00
_cell.angle_gamma   90.00
#
_symmetry.space_group_name_H-M   'P 1'
#
loop_
_entity.id
_entity.type
_entity.pdbx_description
1 polymer ?
#
loop_
_entity_poly.entity_id
_entity_poly.type
_entity_poly.pdbx_seq_one_letter_code
_entity_poly.pdbx_strand_id
1 'polypeptide(L)'
;MEYVLLTTRSSRLIVIPLSFLRRLDSLKYTSIVALTSIGYLVILVVAHFIKGDTMADRGPIHFIEWQGLISALSVFPVIVFAYTCHQNMFSILNEIANDSHYRTTSVIVTSIGSAAATYVLVGVTGYLSFGDTIGGNIVGMYAPSLSSTIARAAIVILVIFSYPLQIHPCRASLDAVLKWRPNSNKSPANTPSPNRNPLLPRTSPPNEGMSDMRFAIITTVIIVLSYIVAMTVSSLEAVLAYVGATGSTSISFILPGLFYYKISSPESAAHQRLMKEDDELDAEEHSNEVDPSADASQGLLGQSYARFMSRSTSQWRRDLLRKLSLGLVVYGVVVMVVCLVTNTFFLASDMKG
;
A
#
# COMPACT_ATOMS: atom_id res chain seq x y z
N MET A 1 -2.11 -7.67 -35.79
CA MET A 1 -1.14 -6.62 -35.41
C MET A 1 -1.73 -5.21 -35.49
N GLU A 2 -2.47 -4.88 -36.55
CA GLU A 2 -3.04 -3.54 -36.77
C GLU A 2 -4.08 -3.12 -35.72
N TYR A 3 -4.98 -4.03 -35.32
CA TYR A 3 -5.95 -3.79 -34.23
C TYR A 3 -5.27 -3.53 -32.89
N VAL A 4 -4.19 -4.25 -32.56
CA VAL A 4 -3.41 -4.02 -31.33
C VAL A 4 -2.78 -2.62 -31.38
N LEU A 5 -2.15 -2.25 -32.51
CA LEU A 5 -1.59 -0.92 -32.71
C LEU A 5 -2.65 0.20 -32.63
N LEU A 6 -3.87 -0.04 -33.13
CA LEU A 6 -4.97 0.92 -33.07
C LEU A 6 -5.48 1.09 -31.63
N THR A 7 -5.74 0.00 -30.92
CA THR A 7 -6.18 0.03 -29.51
C THR A 7 -5.11 0.68 -28.62
N THR A 8 -3.83 0.38 -28.84
CA THR A 8 -2.69 1.01 -28.14
C THR A 8 -2.51 2.49 -28.52
N ARG A 9 -2.89 2.92 -29.72
CA ARG A 9 -2.89 4.34 -30.11
C ARG A 9 -4.02 5.10 -29.41
N SER A 10 -5.22 4.54 -29.38
CA SER A 10 -6.38 5.15 -28.73
C SER A 10 -6.22 5.27 -27.22
N SER A 11 -5.66 4.24 -26.56
CA SER A 11 -5.40 4.29 -25.12
C SER A 11 -4.35 5.34 -24.75
N ARG A 12 -3.29 5.51 -25.56
CA ARG A 12 -2.27 6.55 -25.36
C ARG A 12 -2.84 7.97 -25.46
N LEU A 13 -3.75 8.22 -26.40
CA LEU A 13 -4.38 9.53 -26.56
C LEU A 13 -5.25 9.94 -25.36
N ILE A 14 -5.74 8.98 -24.59
CA ILE A 14 -6.55 9.23 -23.39
C ILE A 14 -5.68 9.29 -22.14
N VAL A 15 -4.79 8.31 -21.96
CA VAL A 15 -3.98 8.18 -20.74
C VAL A 15 -2.92 9.29 -20.62
N ILE A 16 -2.32 9.72 -21.72
CA ILE A 16 -1.29 10.78 -21.70
C ILE A 16 -1.85 12.11 -21.17
N PRO A 17 -2.92 12.71 -21.75
CA PRO A 17 -3.44 13.98 -21.23
C PRO A 17 -3.94 13.86 -19.78
N LEU A 18 -4.54 12.72 -19.41
CA LEU A 18 -4.96 12.43 -18.03
C LEU A 18 -3.78 12.33 -17.05
N SER A 19 -2.64 11.80 -17.49
CA SER A 19 -1.44 11.64 -16.65
C SER A 19 -0.66 12.95 -16.44
N PHE A 20 -0.87 13.94 -17.31
CA PHE A 20 -0.28 15.28 -17.20
C PHE A 20 -1.10 16.25 -16.35
N LEU A 21 -2.32 15.87 -15.91
CA LEU A 21 -3.12 16.71 -15.03
C LEU A 21 -2.45 16.86 -13.66
N ARG A 22 -2.11 18.10 -13.30
CA ARG A 22 -1.44 18.47 -12.03
C ARG A 22 -2.34 18.33 -10.81
N ARG A 23 -3.65 18.41 -10.99
CA ARG A 23 -4.66 18.27 -9.94
C ARG A 23 -5.81 17.45 -10.47
N LEU A 24 -6.25 16.49 -9.67
CA LEU A 24 -7.45 15.70 -9.95
C LEU A 24 -8.57 16.15 -8.99
N ASP A 25 -8.86 17.46 -8.96
CA ASP A 25 -9.90 18.04 -8.09
C ASP A 25 -11.33 17.52 -8.44
N SER A 26 -11.48 16.76 -9.53
CA SER A 26 -12.72 16.11 -9.98
C SER A 26 -12.86 14.62 -9.57
N LEU A 27 -11.93 14.10 -8.74
CA LEU A 27 -11.79 12.68 -8.42
C LEU A 27 -13.06 11.98 -7.93
N LYS A 28 -13.97 12.70 -7.27
CA LYS A 28 -15.19 12.10 -6.73
C LYS A 28 -16.03 11.38 -7.80
N TYR A 29 -16.14 11.97 -8.99
CA TYR A 29 -16.93 11.38 -10.08
C TYR A 29 -16.20 10.22 -10.76
N THR A 30 -14.89 10.36 -10.97
CA THR A 30 -14.08 9.28 -11.56
C THR A 30 -13.98 8.06 -10.63
N SER A 31 -13.93 8.28 -9.32
CA SER A 31 -13.95 7.21 -8.31
C SER A 31 -15.29 6.47 -8.29
N ILE A 32 -16.42 7.16 -8.48
CA ILE A 32 -17.74 6.50 -8.60
C ILE A 32 -17.79 5.59 -9.83
N VAL A 33 -17.26 6.04 -10.98
CA VAL A 33 -17.19 5.23 -12.20
C VAL A 33 -16.29 4.01 -12.00
N ALA A 34 -15.13 4.18 -11.34
CA ALA A 34 -14.23 3.08 -11.00
C ALA A 34 -14.88 2.06 -10.06
N LEU A 35 -15.55 2.51 -8.99
CA LEU A 35 -16.26 1.63 -8.05
C LEU A 35 -17.41 0.88 -8.72
N THR A 36 -18.18 1.55 -9.57
CA THR A 36 -19.23 0.91 -10.37
C THR A 36 -18.65 -0.16 -11.30
N SER A 37 -17.50 0.10 -11.91
CA SER A 37 -16.81 -0.85 -12.78
C SER A 37 -16.36 -2.10 -11.99
N ILE A 38 -15.78 -1.92 -10.80
CA ILE A 38 -15.42 -3.05 -9.92
C ILE A 38 -16.66 -3.85 -9.52
N GLY A 39 -17.74 -3.17 -9.10
CA GLY A 39 -19.00 -3.82 -8.73
C GLY A 39 -19.59 -4.65 -9.88
N TYR A 40 -19.55 -4.13 -11.11
CA TYR A 40 -19.97 -4.87 -12.30
C TYR A 40 -19.14 -6.14 -12.52
N LEU A 41 -17.81 -6.08 -12.33
CA LEU A 41 -16.94 -7.26 -12.47
C LEU A 41 -17.24 -8.33 -11.42
N VAL A 42 -17.49 -7.94 -10.17
CA VAL A 42 -17.91 -8.86 -9.12
C VAL A 42 -19.21 -9.55 -9.49
N ILE A 43 -20.22 -8.77 -9.92
CA ILE A 43 -21.52 -9.31 -10.35
C ILE A 43 -21.35 -10.26 -11.53
N LEU A 44 -20.52 -9.92 -12.51
CA LEU A 44 -20.26 -10.74 -13.68
C LEU A 44 -19.71 -12.12 -13.28
N VAL A 45 -18.67 -12.16 -12.44
CA VAL A 45 -18.06 -13.44 -12.00
C VAL A 45 -19.08 -14.29 -11.24
N VAL A 46 -19.84 -13.68 -10.32
CA VAL A 46 -20.86 -14.39 -9.54
C VAL A 46 -22.00 -14.88 -10.44
N ALA A 47 -22.43 -14.09 -11.42
CA ALA A 47 -23.50 -14.47 -12.35
C ALA A 47 -23.09 -15.65 -13.25
N HIS A 48 -21.86 -15.65 -13.76
CA HIS A 48 -21.32 -16.78 -14.52
C HIS A 48 -21.22 -18.05 -13.67
N PHE A 49 -20.81 -17.92 -12.42
CA PHE A 49 -20.81 -19.02 -11.47
C PHE A 49 -22.23 -19.60 -11.25
N ILE A 50 -23.23 -18.75 -10.99
CA ILE A 50 -24.62 -19.19 -10.77
C ILE A 50 -25.21 -19.84 -12.03
N LYS A 51 -24.91 -19.28 -13.20
CA LYS A 51 -25.40 -19.80 -14.48
C LYS A 51 -24.75 -21.14 -14.86
N GLY A 52 -23.54 -21.42 -14.34
CA GLY A 52 -22.81 -22.66 -14.62
C GLY A 52 -22.38 -22.80 -16.07
N ASP A 53 -22.23 -21.70 -16.81
CA ASP A 53 -21.91 -21.73 -18.24
C ASP A 53 -20.44 -22.09 -18.54
N THR A 54 -19.60 -22.13 -17.51
CA THR A 54 -18.18 -22.51 -17.54
C THR A 54 -17.93 -23.96 -17.14
N MET A 55 -18.97 -24.72 -16.79
CA MET A 55 -18.84 -26.10 -16.28
C MET A 55 -18.30 -27.11 -17.31
N ALA A 56 -18.47 -26.84 -18.62
CA ALA A 56 -18.08 -27.76 -19.67
C ALA A 56 -16.55 -27.90 -19.83
N ASP A 57 -15.81 -26.80 -19.62
CA ASP A 57 -14.35 -26.74 -19.75
C ASP A 57 -13.64 -26.67 -18.38
N ARG A 58 -14.37 -27.01 -17.31
CA ARG A 58 -13.92 -26.87 -15.93
C ARG A 58 -12.86 -27.94 -15.59
N GLY A 59 -11.73 -27.50 -15.06
CA GLY A 59 -10.72 -28.39 -14.49
C GLY A 59 -11.17 -29.09 -13.21
N PRO A 60 -10.37 -30.05 -12.69
CA PRO A 60 -10.64 -30.66 -11.39
C PRO A 60 -10.66 -29.59 -10.28
N ILE A 61 -11.45 -29.86 -9.24
CA ILE A 61 -11.66 -28.94 -8.11
C ILE A 61 -11.08 -29.60 -6.87
N HIS A 62 -10.07 -28.96 -6.30
CA HIS A 62 -9.42 -29.44 -5.10
C HIS A 62 -9.88 -28.58 -3.93
N PHE A 63 -10.81 -29.10 -3.12
CA PHE A 63 -11.40 -28.32 -2.03
C PHE A 63 -10.40 -28.04 -0.91
N ILE A 64 -9.63 -29.05 -0.50
CA ILE A 64 -8.63 -28.96 0.57
C ILE A 64 -7.50 -29.96 0.26
N GLU A 65 -6.75 -29.70 -0.81
CA GLU A 65 -5.53 -30.45 -1.09
C GLU A 65 -4.32 -29.55 -0.96
N TRP A 66 -3.36 -29.98 -0.14
CA TRP A 66 -2.12 -29.24 0.05
C TRP A 66 -1.23 -29.43 -1.19
N GLN A 67 -1.19 -28.44 -2.07
CA GLN A 67 -0.35 -28.45 -3.28
C GLN A 67 1.14 -28.21 -3.01
N GLY A 68 1.54 -28.04 -1.75
CA GLY A 68 2.93 -27.85 -1.35
C GLY A 68 3.32 -26.39 -1.08
N LEU A 69 4.45 -26.22 -0.39
CA LEU A 69 4.96 -24.91 0.02
C LEU A 69 5.35 -24.04 -1.19
N ILE A 70 5.87 -24.66 -2.24
CA ILE A 70 6.38 -23.97 -3.43
C ILE A 70 5.23 -23.25 -4.18
N SER A 71 4.09 -23.92 -4.37
CA SER A 71 2.89 -23.32 -4.99
C SER A 71 2.28 -22.22 -4.13
N ALA A 72 2.32 -22.36 -2.80
CA ALA A 72 1.87 -21.29 -1.90
C ALA A 72 2.78 -20.04 -2.02
N LEU A 73 4.10 -20.24 -2.11
CA LEU A 73 5.09 -19.17 -2.22
C LEU A 73 5.09 -18.47 -3.59
N SER A 74 4.65 -19.12 -4.67
CA SER A 74 4.52 -18.47 -5.98
C SER A 74 3.34 -17.48 -6.00
N VAL A 75 2.22 -17.81 -5.35
CA VAL A 75 1.01 -16.96 -5.30
C VAL A 75 1.07 -15.91 -4.19
N PHE A 76 1.80 -16.18 -3.10
CA PHE A 76 1.90 -15.28 -1.95
C PHE A 76 2.24 -13.80 -2.31
N PRO A 77 3.18 -13.50 -3.21
CA PRO A 77 3.47 -12.14 -3.66
C PRO A 77 2.29 -11.42 -4.29
N VAL A 78 1.46 -12.13 -5.06
CA VAL A 78 0.27 -11.56 -5.69
C VAL A 78 -0.74 -11.14 -4.61
N ILE A 79 -0.86 -11.93 -3.54
CA ILE A 79 -1.69 -11.58 -2.38
C ILE A 79 -1.12 -10.36 -1.66
N VAL A 80 0.19 -10.31 -1.41
CA VAL A 80 0.84 -9.14 -0.78
C VAL A 80 0.63 -7.88 -1.63
N PHE A 81 0.75 -8.00 -2.97
CA PHE A 81 0.44 -6.90 -3.88
C PHE A 81 -1.02 -6.45 -3.78
N ALA A 82 -1.97 -7.39 -3.76
CA ALA A 82 -3.41 -7.08 -3.68
C ALA A 82 -3.78 -6.27 -2.43
N TYR A 83 -3.10 -6.51 -1.30
CA TYR A 83 -3.29 -5.76 -0.05
C TYR A 83 -2.41 -4.52 0.09
N THR A 84 -1.72 -4.11 -0.97
CA THR A 84 -0.85 -2.91 -0.93
C THR A 84 -1.66 -1.63 -1.16
N CYS A 85 -1.99 -0.93 -0.07
CA CYS A 85 -2.60 0.40 -0.11
C CYS A 85 -1.75 1.50 0.57
N HIS A 86 -0.58 1.14 1.08
CA HIS A 86 0.28 1.95 1.93
C HIS A 86 0.67 3.30 1.32
N GLN A 87 0.88 3.36 -0.01
CA GLN A 87 1.27 4.59 -0.70
C GLN A 87 0.21 5.70 -0.62
N ASN A 88 -1.05 5.34 -0.36
CA ASN A 88 -2.15 6.29 -0.25
C ASN A 88 -2.42 6.73 1.19
N MET A 89 -1.70 6.18 2.18
CA MET A 89 -1.98 6.43 3.60
C MET A 89 -1.90 7.93 3.95
N PHE A 90 -0.87 8.63 3.49
CA PHE A 90 -0.73 10.07 3.76
C PHE A 90 -1.85 10.90 3.13
N SER A 91 -2.32 10.55 1.93
CA SER A 91 -3.46 11.21 1.31
C SER A 91 -4.74 10.98 2.09
N ILE A 92 -4.96 9.76 2.60
CA ILE A 92 -6.11 9.44 3.46
C ILE A 92 -6.05 10.24 4.75
N LEU A 93 -4.90 10.29 5.43
CA LEU A 93 -4.72 11.03 6.68
C LEU A 93 -5.00 12.53 6.50
N ASN A 94 -4.57 13.12 5.38
CA ASN A 94 -4.82 14.54 5.09
C ASN A 94 -6.29 14.86 4.75
N GLU A 95 -7.10 13.85 4.43
CA GLU A 95 -8.51 14.01 4.06
C GLU A 95 -9.47 13.69 5.23
N ILE A 96 -9.03 12.84 6.18
CA ILE A 96 -9.85 12.50 7.34
C ILE A 96 -9.99 13.71 8.27
N ALA A 97 -11.22 14.05 8.63
CA ALA A 97 -11.53 15.22 9.46
C ALA A 97 -10.88 15.22 10.85
N ASN A 98 -10.80 14.05 11.51
CA ASN A 98 -10.01 13.87 12.74
C ASN A 98 -9.08 12.67 12.56
N ASP A 99 -7.78 12.92 12.60
CA ASP A 99 -6.70 11.95 12.41
C ASP A 99 -6.39 11.08 13.65
N SER A 100 -7.28 11.07 14.64
CA SER A 100 -7.17 10.23 15.84
C SER A 100 -6.92 8.75 15.49
N HIS A 101 -5.96 8.13 16.19
CA HIS A 101 -5.53 6.74 15.98
C HIS A 101 -6.69 5.74 15.90
N TYR A 102 -7.73 5.89 16.73
CA TYR A 102 -8.89 5.01 16.74
C TYR A 102 -9.73 5.11 15.46
N ARG A 103 -9.97 6.34 14.98
CA ARG A 103 -10.76 6.57 13.76
C ARG A 103 -10.00 6.09 12.53
N THR A 104 -8.71 6.42 12.45
CA THR A 104 -7.83 5.95 11.37
C THR A 104 -7.78 4.43 11.31
N THR A 105 -7.62 3.76 12.46
CA THR A 105 -7.63 2.29 12.53
C THR A 105 -8.98 1.71 12.08
N SER A 106 -10.09 2.32 12.50
CA SER A 106 -11.43 1.90 12.07
C SER A 106 -11.62 2.02 10.55
N VAL A 107 -11.18 3.13 9.95
CA VAL A 107 -11.20 3.32 8.49
C VAL A 107 -10.36 2.25 7.78
N ILE A 108 -9.18 1.93 8.31
CA ILE A 108 -8.31 0.89 7.76
C ILE A 108 -8.99 -0.49 7.84
N VAL A 109 -9.50 -0.87 9.01
CA VAL A 109 -10.12 -2.19 9.23
C VAL A 109 -11.36 -2.37 8.37
N THR A 110 -12.24 -1.36 8.29
CA THR A 110 -13.44 -1.42 7.45
C THR A 110 -13.10 -1.48 5.96
N SER A 111 -12.11 -0.71 5.51
CA SER A 111 -11.68 -0.70 4.11
C SER A 111 -11.01 -2.02 3.71
N ILE A 112 -10.04 -2.50 4.48
CA ILE A 112 -9.36 -3.77 4.21
C ILE A 112 -10.32 -4.95 4.34
N GLY A 113 -11.23 -4.93 5.32
CA GLY A 113 -12.23 -5.96 5.52
C GLY A 113 -13.20 -6.09 4.33
N SER A 114 -13.69 -4.97 3.80
CA SER A 114 -14.56 -4.98 2.61
C SER A 114 -13.82 -5.44 1.34
N ALA A 115 -12.56 -5.06 1.17
CA ALA A 115 -11.71 -5.56 0.09
C ALA A 115 -11.48 -7.08 0.20
N ALA A 116 -11.17 -7.56 1.41
CA ALA A 116 -10.97 -8.98 1.68
C ALA A 116 -12.23 -9.81 1.38
N ALA A 117 -13.41 -9.34 1.81
CA ALA A 117 -14.67 -10.00 1.48
C ALA A 117 -14.90 -10.11 -0.04
N THR A 118 -14.59 -9.04 -0.77
CA THR A 118 -14.70 -9.01 -2.23
C THR A 118 -13.71 -9.97 -2.90
N TYR A 119 -12.46 -10.00 -2.45
CA TYR A 119 -11.44 -10.92 -2.96
C TYR A 119 -11.78 -12.38 -2.68
N VAL A 120 -12.28 -12.70 -1.49
CA VAL A 120 -12.72 -14.07 -1.16
C VAL A 120 -13.92 -14.45 -2.02
N LEU A 121 -14.92 -13.57 -2.16
CA LEU A 121 -16.10 -13.85 -2.99
C LEU A 121 -15.71 -14.13 -4.45
N VAL A 122 -14.93 -13.24 -5.08
CA VAL A 122 -14.50 -13.38 -6.47
C VAL A 122 -13.53 -14.54 -6.64
N GLY A 123 -12.60 -14.74 -5.70
CA GLY A 123 -11.62 -15.82 -5.73
C GLY A 123 -12.27 -17.19 -5.64
N VAL A 124 -13.22 -17.37 -4.70
CA VAL A 124 -13.94 -18.64 -4.53
C VAL A 124 -14.86 -18.91 -5.72
N THR A 125 -15.72 -17.95 -6.10
CA THR A 125 -16.64 -18.16 -7.23
C THR A 125 -15.91 -18.31 -8.57
N GLY A 126 -14.79 -17.62 -8.75
CA GLY A 126 -13.93 -17.75 -9.91
C GLY A 126 -13.23 -19.12 -9.98
N TYR A 127 -12.61 -19.56 -8.89
CA TYR A 127 -12.01 -20.90 -8.81
C TYR A 127 -13.06 -22.00 -9.00
N LEU A 128 -14.25 -21.86 -8.41
CA LEU A 128 -15.33 -22.81 -8.64
C LEU A 128 -15.91 -22.75 -10.07
N SER A 129 -15.66 -21.70 -10.85
CA SER A 129 -16.12 -21.65 -12.24
C SER A 129 -15.19 -22.41 -13.18
N PHE A 130 -13.86 -22.28 -12.99
CA PHE A 130 -12.86 -22.84 -13.91
C PHE A 130 -12.05 -24.01 -13.33
N GLY A 131 -12.00 -24.18 -12.01
CA GLY A 131 -11.13 -25.16 -11.36
C GLY A 131 -9.66 -24.85 -11.59
N ASP A 132 -8.84 -25.89 -11.72
CA ASP A 132 -7.39 -25.76 -11.93
C ASP A 132 -6.99 -25.19 -13.30
N THR A 133 -7.92 -25.03 -14.24
CA THR A 133 -7.63 -24.42 -15.55
C THR A 133 -7.71 -22.89 -15.53
N ILE A 134 -7.95 -22.28 -14.36
CA ILE A 134 -8.03 -20.82 -14.22
C ILE A 134 -6.70 -20.15 -14.57
N GLY A 135 -6.73 -19.19 -15.49
CA GLY A 135 -5.59 -18.35 -15.84
C GLY A 135 -5.51 -17.08 -15.00
N GLY A 136 -4.36 -16.40 -15.06
CA GLY A 136 -4.11 -15.15 -14.31
C GLY A 136 -5.02 -13.96 -14.61
N ASN A 137 -5.93 -14.08 -15.59
CA ASN A 137 -6.99 -13.09 -15.86
C ASN A 137 -8.33 -13.78 -16.16
N ILE A 138 -9.16 -13.92 -15.13
CA ILE A 138 -10.47 -14.59 -15.22
C ILE A 138 -11.40 -13.97 -16.28
N VAL A 139 -11.40 -12.64 -16.44
CA VAL A 139 -12.28 -11.96 -17.40
C VAL A 139 -11.86 -12.20 -18.85
N GLY A 140 -10.58 -12.53 -19.05
CA GLY A 140 -10.06 -12.98 -20.35
C GLY A 140 -10.57 -14.36 -20.76
N MET A 141 -10.95 -15.21 -19.81
CA MET A 141 -11.37 -16.59 -20.07
C MET A 141 -12.84 -16.73 -20.46
N TYR A 142 -13.70 -15.78 -20.08
CA TYR A 142 -15.10 -15.84 -20.48
C TYR A 142 -15.28 -15.71 -21.99
N ALA A 143 -16.16 -16.54 -22.54
CA ALA A 143 -16.55 -16.48 -23.94
C ALA A 143 -17.07 -15.07 -24.33
N PRO A 144 -16.86 -14.64 -25.59
CA PRO A 144 -17.30 -13.33 -26.05
C PRO A 144 -18.83 -13.25 -26.06
N SER A 145 -19.38 -12.53 -25.08
CA SER A 145 -20.80 -12.21 -24.95
C SER A 145 -20.96 -10.71 -24.70
N LEU A 146 -22.18 -10.18 -24.79
CA LEU A 146 -22.42 -8.76 -24.49
C LEU A 146 -21.95 -8.40 -23.07
N SER A 147 -22.25 -9.24 -22.08
CA SER A 147 -21.84 -9.02 -20.69
C SER A 147 -20.31 -9.09 -20.51
N SER A 148 -19.66 -10.10 -21.10
CA SER A 148 -18.20 -10.26 -21.05
C SER A 148 -17.48 -9.09 -21.78
N THR A 149 -18.04 -8.61 -22.89
CA THR A 149 -17.50 -7.46 -23.63
C THR A 149 -17.61 -6.17 -22.81
N ILE A 150 -18.75 -5.94 -22.15
CA ILE A 150 -18.94 -4.82 -21.24
C ILE A 150 -17.95 -4.91 -20.06
N ALA A 151 -17.72 -6.10 -19.50
CA ALA A 151 -16.72 -6.29 -18.43
C ALA A 151 -15.31 -5.95 -18.89
N ARG A 152 -14.92 -6.39 -20.09
CA ARG A 152 -13.61 -6.03 -20.68
C ARG A 152 -13.48 -4.51 -20.84
N ALA A 153 -14.54 -3.84 -21.29
CA ALA A 153 -14.56 -2.37 -21.36
C ALA A 153 -14.49 -1.72 -19.97
N ALA A 154 -15.19 -2.27 -18.97
CA ALA A 154 -15.19 -1.79 -17.59
C ALA A 154 -13.79 -1.87 -16.94
N ILE A 155 -13.04 -2.96 -17.18
CA ILE A 155 -11.63 -3.07 -16.74
C ILE A 155 -10.78 -1.98 -17.38
N VAL A 156 -10.95 -1.71 -18.68
CA VAL A 156 -10.18 -0.67 -19.37
C VAL A 156 -10.47 0.71 -18.77
N ILE A 157 -11.75 1.04 -18.54
CA ILE A 157 -12.17 2.30 -17.90
C ILE A 157 -11.58 2.41 -16.48
N LEU A 158 -11.67 1.34 -15.70
CA LEU A 158 -11.10 1.25 -14.36
C LEU A 158 -9.60 1.55 -14.35
N VAL A 159 -8.83 0.93 -15.26
CA VAL A 159 -7.38 1.11 -15.38
C VAL A 159 -7.03 2.53 -15.83
N ILE A 160 -7.78 3.11 -16.78
CA ILE A 160 -7.57 4.49 -17.24
C ILE A 160 -7.67 5.48 -16.07
N PHE A 161 -8.61 5.29 -15.15
CA PHE A 161 -8.74 6.16 -13.98
C PHE A 161 -7.78 5.81 -12.84
N SER A 162 -7.38 4.56 -12.71
CA SER A 162 -6.44 4.12 -11.68
C SER A 162 -5.00 4.54 -12.00
N TYR A 163 -4.63 4.66 -13.28
CA TYR A 163 -3.26 4.99 -13.67
C TYR A 163 -2.78 6.38 -13.20
N PRO A 164 -3.54 7.48 -13.38
CA PRO A 164 -3.16 8.80 -12.85
C PRO A 164 -3.05 8.84 -11.32
N LEU A 165 -3.84 8.03 -10.61
CA LEU A 165 -3.77 7.94 -9.16
C LEU A 165 -2.44 7.34 -8.69
N GLN A 166 -1.87 6.39 -9.43
CA GLN A 166 -0.59 5.77 -9.10
C GLN A 166 0.62 6.58 -9.60
N ILE A 167 0.48 7.32 -10.71
CA ILE A 167 1.59 8.14 -11.22
C ILE A 167 1.91 9.31 -10.28
N HIS A 168 0.92 9.83 -9.56
CA HIS A 168 1.09 10.94 -8.63
C HIS A 168 2.08 10.63 -7.48
N PRO A 169 1.87 9.58 -6.65
CA PRO A 169 2.82 9.19 -5.62
C PRO A 169 4.14 8.66 -6.21
N CYS A 170 4.12 8.00 -7.37
CA CYS A 170 5.34 7.56 -8.07
C CYS A 170 6.24 8.75 -8.43
N ARG A 171 5.66 9.80 -9.04
CA ARG A 171 6.38 11.04 -9.39
C ARG A 171 6.94 11.74 -8.16
N ALA A 172 6.15 11.85 -7.09
CA ALA A 172 6.60 12.47 -5.84
C ALA A 172 7.78 11.71 -5.23
N SER A 173 7.73 10.37 -5.25
CA SER A 173 8.81 9.51 -4.77
C SER A 173 10.08 9.67 -5.62
N LEU A 174 9.95 9.70 -6.94
CA LEU A 174 11.09 9.88 -7.85
C LEU A 174 11.73 11.27 -7.71
N ASP A 175 10.95 12.34 -7.60
CA ASP A 175 11.49 13.68 -7.37
C ASP A 175 12.24 13.78 -6.04
N ALA A 176 11.72 13.14 -4.98
CA ALA A 176 12.39 13.07 -3.69
C ALA A 176 13.72 12.31 -3.77
N VAL A 177 13.76 11.17 -4.47
CA VAL A 177 14.98 10.39 -4.68
C VAL A 177 15.99 11.13 -5.56
N LEU A 178 15.55 11.80 -6.62
CA LEU A 178 16.43 12.58 -7.51
C LEU A 178 17.03 13.82 -6.82
N LYS A 179 16.29 14.41 -5.87
CA LYS A 179 16.78 15.53 -5.04
C LYS A 179 17.63 15.05 -3.86
N TRP A 180 17.59 13.76 -3.52
CA TRP A 180 18.33 13.21 -2.40
C TRP A 180 19.83 13.38 -2.63
N ARG A 181 20.49 14.12 -1.73
CA ARG A 181 21.94 14.31 -1.73
C ARG A 181 22.52 13.59 -0.51
N PRO A 182 23.24 12.46 -0.69
CA PRO A 182 23.77 11.64 0.40
C PRO A 182 24.80 12.36 1.30
N ASN A 183 25.29 13.53 0.89
CA ASN A 183 26.30 14.29 1.61
C ASN A 183 26.02 15.80 1.56
N SER A 184 24.92 16.25 2.15
CA SER A 184 24.85 17.64 2.59
C SER A 184 25.22 17.66 4.06
N ASN A 185 26.51 17.88 4.31
CA ASN A 185 27.09 18.27 5.59
C ASN A 185 26.54 19.66 5.97
N LYS A 186 25.22 19.78 6.14
CA LYS A 186 24.59 20.92 6.77
C LYS A 186 24.67 20.65 8.26
N SER A 187 25.57 21.36 8.92
CA SER A 187 25.52 21.59 10.36
C SER A 187 24.06 21.80 10.79
N PRO A 188 23.64 21.30 11.97
CA PRO A 188 22.29 21.51 12.49
C PRO A 188 22.10 22.97 12.89
N ALA A 189 22.01 23.86 11.91
CA ALA A 189 21.62 25.24 12.12
C ALA A 189 20.09 25.32 12.11
N ASN A 190 19.53 25.37 13.33
CA ASN A 190 18.17 25.81 13.63
C ASN A 190 17.03 25.01 12.98
N THR A 191 16.74 23.83 13.51
CA THR A 191 15.35 23.33 13.53
C THR A 191 14.50 24.29 14.36
N PRO A 192 13.45 24.92 13.82
CA PRO A 192 12.57 25.77 14.61
C PRO A 192 11.81 24.93 15.63
N SER A 193 11.94 25.30 16.90
CA SER A 193 11.04 24.89 17.98
C SER A 193 9.61 25.34 17.68
N PRO A 194 8.56 24.50 17.88
CA PRO A 194 7.17 24.83 17.53
C PRO A 194 6.58 26.02 18.30
N ASN A 195 7.20 26.44 19.41
CA ASN A 195 6.67 27.45 20.33
C ASN A 195 7.37 28.81 20.29
N ARG A 196 8.01 29.17 19.18
CA ARG A 196 8.51 30.54 18.99
C ARG A 196 7.74 31.20 17.85
N ASN A 197 6.69 31.95 18.19
CA ASN A 197 6.11 32.93 17.28
C ASN A 197 7.24 33.85 16.80
N PRO A 198 7.63 33.82 15.53
CA PRO A 198 8.70 34.68 15.06
C PRO A 198 8.18 36.12 15.04
N LEU A 199 8.83 37.02 15.77
CA LEU A 199 8.53 38.46 15.82
C LEU A 199 8.85 39.19 14.50
N LEU A 200 9.22 38.46 13.45
CA LEU A 200 9.47 38.98 12.11
C LEU A 200 8.73 38.11 11.09
N PRO A 201 8.04 38.70 10.11
CA PRO A 201 7.50 37.95 8.99
C PRO A 201 8.68 37.36 8.21
N ARG A 202 8.94 36.06 8.42
CA ARG A 202 9.83 35.32 7.54
C ARG A 202 9.04 35.09 6.26
N THR A 203 9.43 35.76 5.18
CA THR A 203 9.08 35.32 3.83
C THR A 203 9.64 33.91 3.68
N SER A 204 8.81 32.90 3.96
CA SER A 204 9.09 31.55 3.54
C SER A 204 9.38 31.61 2.04
N PRO A 205 10.50 31.03 1.55
CA PRO A 205 10.62 30.85 0.12
C PRO A 205 9.33 30.13 -0.33
N PRO A 206 8.68 30.59 -1.42
CA PRO A 206 7.48 29.94 -1.91
C PRO A 206 7.82 28.46 -2.04
N ASN A 207 6.96 27.61 -1.50
CA ASN A 207 7.08 26.16 -1.57
C ASN A 207 7.37 25.81 -3.04
N GLU A 208 8.64 25.60 -3.41
CA GLU A 208 9.06 25.49 -4.82
C GLU A 208 8.53 24.14 -5.32
N GLY A 209 7.30 24.18 -5.82
CA GLY A 209 6.70 23.10 -6.55
C GLY A 209 7.65 22.65 -7.65
N MET A 210 7.60 21.36 -7.99
CA MET A 210 8.43 20.79 -9.04
C MET A 210 8.33 21.62 -10.32
N SER A 211 9.48 22.16 -10.77
CA SER A 211 9.60 22.90 -12.04
C SER A 211 8.90 22.15 -13.17
N ASP A 212 8.14 22.86 -13.99
CA ASP A 212 7.33 22.33 -15.10
C ASP A 212 8.15 21.43 -16.03
N MET A 213 9.42 21.76 -16.26
CA MET A 213 10.31 20.95 -17.08
C MET A 213 10.68 19.61 -16.41
N ARG A 214 10.97 19.62 -15.11
CA ARG A 214 11.26 18.39 -14.34
C ARG A 214 10.02 17.52 -14.22
N PHE A 215 8.87 18.14 -13.99
CA PHE A 215 7.58 17.50 -13.98
C PHE A 215 7.31 16.76 -15.29
N ALA A 216 7.51 17.43 -16.42
CA ALA A 216 7.31 16.84 -17.74
C ALA A 216 8.28 15.68 -17.98
N ILE A 217 9.57 15.86 -17.69
CA ILE A 217 10.59 14.83 -17.88
C ILE A 217 10.27 13.56 -17.07
N ILE A 218 10.03 13.70 -15.76
CA ILE A 218 9.75 12.55 -14.89
C ILE A 218 8.49 11.83 -15.36
N THR A 219 7.42 12.57 -15.66
CA THR A 219 6.15 11.99 -16.12
C THR A 219 6.32 11.25 -17.45
N THR A 220 7.05 11.84 -18.41
CA THR A 220 7.34 11.20 -19.69
C THR A 220 8.16 9.92 -19.50
N VAL A 221 9.19 9.93 -18.65
CA VAL A 221 10.00 8.74 -18.36
C VAL A 221 9.14 7.62 -17.77
N ILE A 222 8.27 7.93 -16.80
CA ILE A 222 7.37 6.92 -16.22
C ILE A 222 6.45 6.31 -17.29
N ILE A 223 5.84 7.13 -18.15
CA ILE A 223 4.94 6.66 -19.21
C ILE A 223 5.68 5.80 -20.25
N VAL A 224 6.90 6.18 -20.63
CA VAL A 224 7.70 5.41 -21.60
C VAL A 224 8.09 4.07 -21.00
N LEU A 225 8.56 4.03 -19.76
CA LEU A 225 8.94 2.79 -19.09
C LEU A 225 7.74 1.86 -18.88
N SER A 226 6.59 2.39 -18.46
CA SER A 226 5.36 1.59 -18.30
C SER A 226 4.89 1.01 -19.64
N TYR A 227 5.03 1.77 -20.73
CA TYR A 227 4.71 1.31 -22.07
C TYR A 227 5.65 0.18 -22.54
N ILE A 228 6.95 0.29 -22.28
CA ILE A 228 7.92 -0.77 -22.62
C ILE A 228 7.53 -2.07 -21.90
N VAL A 229 7.25 -2.01 -20.60
CA VAL A 229 6.83 -3.19 -19.83
C VAL A 229 5.54 -3.81 -20.39
N ALA A 230 4.56 -2.97 -20.76
CA ALA A 230 3.31 -3.45 -21.34
C ALA A 230 3.48 -4.12 -22.72
N MET A 231 4.53 -3.78 -23.47
CA MET A 231 4.83 -4.39 -24.77
C MET A 231 5.72 -5.63 -24.65
N THR A 232 6.51 -5.76 -23.60
CA THR A 232 7.45 -6.87 -23.40
C THR A 232 6.87 -8.03 -22.60
N VAL A 233 5.93 -7.78 -21.68
CA VAL A 233 5.39 -8.81 -20.79
C VAL A 233 3.96 -9.17 -21.18
N SER A 234 3.73 -10.46 -21.43
CA SER A 234 2.42 -11.00 -21.83
C SER A 234 1.63 -11.60 -20.66
N SER A 235 2.30 -11.95 -19.55
CA SER A 235 1.70 -12.57 -18.37
C SER A 235 1.42 -11.54 -17.27
N LEU A 236 0.14 -11.23 -17.05
CA LEU A 236 -0.28 -10.31 -16.00
C LEU A 236 0.15 -10.80 -14.61
N GLU A 237 -0.07 -12.08 -14.31
CA GLU A 237 0.26 -12.67 -13.00
C GLU A 237 1.75 -12.59 -12.68
N ALA A 238 2.62 -12.73 -13.68
CA ALA A 238 4.06 -12.63 -13.50
C ALA A 238 4.47 -11.22 -13.07
N VAL A 239 3.90 -10.19 -13.72
CA VAL A 239 4.13 -8.78 -13.34
C VAL A 239 3.66 -8.55 -11.91
N LEU A 240 2.46 -9.02 -11.57
CA LEU A 240 1.90 -8.87 -10.21
C LEU A 240 2.75 -9.59 -9.17
N ALA A 241 3.26 -10.78 -9.48
CA ALA A 241 4.12 -11.54 -8.58
C ALA A 241 5.46 -10.84 -8.35
N TYR A 242 6.12 -10.31 -9.40
CA TYR A 242 7.37 -9.57 -9.25
C TYR A 242 7.20 -8.27 -8.47
N VAL A 243 6.18 -7.47 -8.81
CA VAL A 243 5.92 -6.19 -8.11
C VAL A 243 5.54 -6.46 -6.67
N GLY A 244 4.74 -7.50 -6.41
CA GLY A 244 4.40 -7.94 -5.05
C GLY A 244 5.61 -8.40 -4.25
N ALA A 245 6.47 -9.22 -4.85
CA ALA A 245 7.63 -9.80 -4.18
C ALA A 245 8.70 -8.76 -3.85
N THR A 246 8.77 -7.66 -4.60
CA THR A 246 9.80 -6.61 -4.45
C THR A 246 9.27 -5.34 -3.79
N GLY A 247 8.40 -4.63 -4.49
CA GLY A 247 7.89 -3.33 -4.07
C GLY A 247 6.98 -3.45 -2.86
N SER A 248 5.98 -4.33 -2.93
CA SER A 248 5.00 -4.46 -1.86
C SER A 248 5.60 -5.05 -0.58
N THR A 249 6.43 -6.10 -0.67
CA THR A 249 7.14 -6.64 0.51
C THR A 249 8.03 -5.59 1.18
N SER A 250 8.72 -4.76 0.37
CA SER A 250 9.55 -3.68 0.88
C SER A 250 8.73 -2.64 1.64
N ILE A 251 7.58 -2.21 1.09
CA ILE A 251 6.74 -1.17 1.68
C ILE A 251 5.92 -1.70 2.87
N SER A 252 5.50 -2.96 2.85
CA SER A 252 4.61 -3.53 3.88
C SER A 252 5.35 -4.18 5.05
N PHE A 253 6.55 -4.73 4.84
CA PHE A 253 7.29 -5.42 5.90
C PHE A 253 8.61 -4.73 6.26
N ILE A 254 9.45 -4.44 5.25
CA ILE A 254 10.84 -3.98 5.46
C ILE A 254 10.87 -2.53 5.96
N LEU A 255 10.28 -1.60 5.22
CA LEU A 255 10.35 -0.17 5.54
C LEU A 255 9.68 0.17 6.89
N PRO A 256 8.46 -0.32 7.21
CA PRO A 256 7.85 -0.05 8.51
C PRO A 256 8.69 -0.58 9.66
N GLY A 257 9.25 -1.80 9.52
CA GLY A 257 10.13 -2.40 10.51
C GLY A 257 11.43 -1.61 10.72
N LEU A 258 12.05 -1.13 9.64
CA LEU A 258 13.25 -0.28 9.70
C LEU A 258 12.97 1.09 10.29
N PHE A 259 11.88 1.74 9.90
CA PHE A 259 11.48 3.05 10.43
C PHE A 259 11.19 2.95 11.92
N TYR A 260 10.41 1.96 12.35
CA TYR A 260 10.15 1.73 13.76
C TYR A 260 11.44 1.43 14.53
N TYR A 261 12.33 0.58 14.02
CA TYR A 261 13.60 0.25 14.66
C TYR A 261 14.50 1.49 14.84
N LYS A 262 14.53 2.38 13.86
CA LYS A 262 15.34 3.61 13.90
C LYS A 262 14.74 4.67 14.82
N ILE A 263 13.42 4.84 14.81
CA ILE A 263 12.71 5.81 15.66
C ILE A 263 12.72 5.35 17.12
N SER A 264 12.64 4.05 17.39
CA SER A 264 12.69 3.47 18.74
C SER A 264 14.11 3.36 19.32
N SER A 265 15.15 3.81 18.60
CA SER A 265 16.50 3.78 19.13
C SER A 265 16.68 4.84 20.25
N PRO A 266 17.22 4.46 21.42
CA PRO A 266 17.29 5.33 22.60
C PRO A 266 18.18 6.57 22.42
N GLU A 267 19.10 6.55 21.43
CA GLU A 267 19.94 7.70 21.06
C GLU A 267 19.30 8.64 20.02
N SER A 268 18.16 8.28 19.43
CA SER A 268 17.51 9.16 18.44
C SER A 268 16.88 10.37 19.12
N ALA A 269 17.21 11.58 18.66
CA ALA A 269 16.58 12.82 19.14
C ALA A 269 15.04 12.83 18.98
N ALA A 270 14.49 12.03 18.06
CA ALA A 270 13.04 11.83 17.93
C ALA A 270 12.47 10.94 19.04
N HIS A 271 13.23 9.93 19.50
CA HIS A 271 12.85 9.06 20.62
C HIS A 271 12.79 9.84 21.93
N GLN A 272 13.78 10.71 22.17
CA GLN A 272 13.81 11.58 23.35
C GLN A 272 12.64 12.57 23.36
N ARG A 273 12.16 13.02 22.19
CA ARG A 273 10.99 13.89 22.08
C ARG A 273 9.68 13.15 22.36
N LEU A 274 9.50 11.96 21.76
CA LEU A 274 8.35 11.10 22.06
C LEU A 274 8.30 10.70 23.54
N MET A 275 9.45 10.40 24.16
CA MET A 275 9.51 10.14 25.60
C MET A 275 9.11 11.35 26.44
N LYS A 276 9.43 12.56 25.98
CA LYS A 276 9.04 13.78 26.68
C LYS A 276 7.54 14.06 26.55
N GLU A 277 6.95 13.85 25.38
CA GLU A 277 5.49 13.97 25.19
C GLU A 277 4.73 12.89 25.97
N ASP A 278 5.16 11.62 25.94
CA ASP A 278 4.56 10.55 26.75
C ASP A 278 4.63 10.88 28.25
N ASP A 279 5.80 11.32 28.75
CA ASP A 279 5.98 11.70 30.15
C ASP A 279 5.14 12.95 30.54
N GLU A 280 4.91 13.88 29.61
CA GLU A 280 4.04 15.06 29.80
C GLU A 280 2.55 14.66 29.82
N LEU A 281 2.12 13.75 28.93
CA LEU A 281 0.73 13.24 28.88
C LEU A 281 0.37 12.42 30.13
N ASP A 282 1.26 11.52 30.56
CA ASP A 282 1.08 10.73 31.79
C ASP A 282 0.99 11.63 33.04
N ALA A 283 1.72 12.75 33.05
CA ALA A 283 1.67 13.73 34.14
C ALA A 283 0.35 14.53 34.15
N GLU A 284 -0.18 14.89 32.99
CA GLU A 284 -1.47 15.57 32.87
C GLU A 284 -2.66 14.66 33.22
N GLU A 285 -2.66 13.40 32.78
CA GLU A 285 -3.69 12.41 33.15
C GLU A 285 -3.74 12.18 34.67
N HIS A 286 -2.58 12.00 35.31
CA HIS A 286 -2.50 11.86 36.76
C HIS A 286 -2.86 13.14 37.53
N SER A 287 -2.74 14.32 36.94
CA SER A 287 -3.17 15.57 37.58
C SER A 287 -4.70 15.75 37.59
N ASN A 288 -5.39 15.15 36.61
CA ASN A 288 -6.84 15.22 36.46
C ASN A 288 -7.59 14.10 37.22
N GLU A 289 -6.91 13.01 37.60
CA GLU A 289 -7.50 11.93 38.41
C GLU A 289 -7.38 12.13 39.94
N VAL A 290 -6.62 13.13 40.41
CA VAL A 290 -6.47 13.39 41.85
C VAL A 290 -7.62 14.28 42.35
N ASP A 291 -8.63 13.64 42.91
CA ASP A 291 -9.66 14.28 43.73
C ASP A 291 -9.00 14.93 44.98
N PRO A 292 -9.24 16.21 45.33
CA PRO A 292 -8.49 16.92 46.38
C PRO A 292 -8.68 16.42 47.83
N SER A 293 -9.34 15.28 48.03
CA SER A 293 -9.81 14.82 49.35
C SER A 293 -9.16 13.53 49.89
N ALA A 294 -8.14 12.97 49.23
CA ALA A 294 -7.46 11.77 49.71
C ALA A 294 -6.27 12.08 50.64
N ASP A 295 -6.30 11.48 51.82
CA ASP A 295 -5.35 11.60 52.93
C ASP A 295 -3.87 11.41 52.51
N ALA A 296 -3.02 12.38 52.84
CA ALA A 296 -1.68 12.59 52.29
C ALA A 296 -0.58 11.72 52.95
N SER A 297 -0.91 10.76 53.81
CA SER A 297 0.07 10.12 54.69
C SER A 297 0.57 8.73 54.25
N GLN A 298 0.04 8.12 53.18
CA GLN A 298 0.41 6.74 52.78
C GLN A 298 0.80 6.56 51.30
N GLY A 299 1.09 7.63 50.56
CA GLY A 299 1.21 7.57 49.09
C GLY A 299 2.63 7.47 48.51
N LEU A 300 3.65 8.06 49.14
CA LEU A 300 4.86 8.42 48.39
C LEU A 300 5.71 7.22 47.93
N LEU A 301 5.93 6.23 48.81
CA LEU A 301 6.72 5.04 48.49
C LEU A 301 5.97 4.05 47.60
N GLY A 302 4.66 3.86 47.84
CA GLY A 302 3.81 3.00 47.00
C GLY A 302 3.63 3.56 45.59
N GLN A 303 3.46 4.87 45.46
CA GLN A 303 3.36 5.56 44.17
C GLN A 303 4.71 5.56 43.43
N SER A 304 5.83 5.65 44.15
CA SER A 304 7.17 5.51 43.56
C SER A 304 7.44 4.08 43.07
N TYR A 305 7.00 3.06 43.81
CA TYR A 305 7.16 1.65 43.44
C TYR A 305 6.26 1.26 42.26
N ALA A 306 5.00 1.73 42.23
CA ALA A 306 4.09 1.56 41.11
C ALA A 306 4.61 2.26 39.84
N ARG A 307 5.14 3.48 39.97
CA ARG A 307 5.75 4.23 38.87
C ARG A 307 7.04 3.58 38.36
N PHE A 308 7.84 2.98 39.25
CA PHE A 308 9.04 2.21 38.88
C PHE A 308 8.70 0.89 38.16
N MET A 309 7.72 0.12 38.65
CA MET A 309 7.25 -1.09 37.96
C MET A 309 6.58 -0.78 36.62
N SER A 310 5.79 0.30 36.54
CA SER A 310 5.19 0.77 35.28
C SER A 310 6.27 1.17 34.26
N ARG A 311 7.28 1.93 34.67
CA ARG A 311 8.44 2.26 33.81
C ARG A 311 9.22 1.03 33.37
N SER A 312 9.47 0.07 34.27
CA SER A 312 10.20 -1.16 33.96
C SER A 312 9.45 -2.06 32.96
N THR A 313 8.14 -2.18 33.10
CA THR A 313 7.29 -2.96 32.18
C THR A 313 7.11 -2.25 30.82
N SER A 314 7.04 -0.92 30.81
CA SER A 314 7.02 -0.11 29.58
C SER A 314 8.34 -0.20 28.80
N GLN A 315 9.49 -0.15 29.49
CA GLN A 315 10.81 -0.34 28.86
C GLN A 315 10.96 -1.73 28.24
N TRP A 316 10.56 -2.79 28.96
CA TRP A 316 10.62 -4.14 28.42
C TRP A 316 9.71 -4.33 27.19
N ARG A 317 8.49 -3.77 27.21
CA ARG A 317 7.58 -3.76 26.04
C ARG A 317 8.21 -3.04 24.85
N ARG A 318 8.86 -1.90 25.06
CA ARG A 318 9.53 -1.13 23.99
C ARG A 318 10.70 -1.91 23.38
N ASP A 319 11.53 -2.55 24.22
CA ASP A 319 12.62 -3.41 23.75
C ASP A 319 12.13 -4.64 22.98
N LEU A 320 11.03 -5.25 23.45
CA LEU A 320 10.37 -6.34 22.74
C LEU A 320 9.86 -5.89 21.38
N LEU A 321 9.14 -4.76 21.31
CA LEU A 321 8.62 -4.20 20.06
C LEU A 321 9.74 -3.87 19.07
N ARG A 322 10.88 -3.37 19.55
CA ARG A 322 12.06 -3.09 18.71
C ARG A 322 12.70 -4.38 18.17
N LYS A 323 12.76 -5.44 18.96
CA LYS A 323 13.21 -6.77 18.47
C LYS A 323 12.22 -7.34 17.46
N LEU A 324 10.93 -7.21 17.70
CA LEU A 324 9.88 -7.63 16.77
C LEU A 324 9.93 -6.85 15.45
N SER A 325 10.22 -5.55 15.48
CA SER A 325 10.36 -4.75 14.26
C SER A 325 11.57 -5.18 13.44
N LEU A 326 12.70 -5.53 14.07
CA LEU A 326 13.84 -6.13 13.39
C LEU A 326 13.48 -7.52 12.81
N GLY A 327 12.73 -8.32 13.56
CA GLY A 327 12.20 -9.60 13.10
C GLY A 327 11.33 -9.45 11.85
N LEU A 328 10.48 -8.42 11.80
CA LEU A 328 9.65 -8.10 10.64
C LEU A 328 10.49 -7.74 9.41
N VAL A 329 11.60 -7.01 9.58
CA VAL A 329 12.54 -6.69 8.50
C VAL A 329 13.17 -7.97 7.95
N VAL A 330 13.69 -8.83 8.82
CA VAL A 330 14.32 -10.11 8.42
C VAL A 330 13.30 -10.99 7.69
N TYR A 331 12.09 -11.12 8.24
CA TYR A 331 10.99 -11.82 7.59
C TYR A 331 10.70 -11.26 6.19
N GLY A 332 10.56 -9.93 6.06
CA GLY A 332 10.31 -9.28 4.78
C GLY A 332 11.41 -9.54 3.74
N VAL A 333 12.68 -9.53 4.15
CA VAL A 333 13.81 -9.83 3.27
C VAL A 333 13.81 -11.30 2.84
N VAL A 334 13.58 -12.24 3.78
CA VAL A 334 13.50 -13.66 3.47
C VAL A 334 12.36 -13.93 2.49
N VAL A 335 11.18 -13.39 2.76
CA VAL A 335 10.01 -13.47 1.89
C VAL A 335 10.33 -12.94 0.49
N MET A 336 10.92 -11.74 0.40
CA MET A 336 11.30 -11.14 -0.89
C MET A 336 12.24 -12.06 -1.68
N VAL A 337 13.30 -12.56 -1.06
CA VAL A 337 14.27 -13.45 -1.73
C VAL A 337 13.61 -14.75 -2.17
N VAL A 338 12.89 -15.42 -1.27
CA VAL A 338 12.25 -16.71 -1.56
C VAL A 338 11.21 -16.58 -2.66
N CYS A 339 10.38 -15.55 -2.60
CA CYS A 339 9.35 -15.31 -3.60
C CYS A 339 9.92 -14.95 -4.97
N LEU A 340 10.98 -14.11 -5.01
CA LEU A 340 11.67 -13.79 -6.26
C LEU A 340 12.28 -15.03 -6.89
N VAL A 341 13.03 -15.80 -6.11
CA VAL A 341 13.68 -17.03 -6.58
C VAL A 341 12.64 -18.00 -7.12
N THR A 342 11.57 -18.25 -6.36
CA THR A 342 10.50 -19.17 -6.75
C THR A 342 9.84 -18.72 -8.07
N ASN A 343 9.41 -17.45 -8.16
CA ASN A 343 8.74 -16.95 -9.36
C ASN A 343 9.67 -16.90 -10.58
N THR A 344 10.95 -16.59 -10.41
CA THR A 344 11.93 -16.63 -11.51
C THR A 344 12.14 -18.05 -12.02
N PHE A 345 12.17 -19.06 -11.14
CA PHE A 345 12.29 -20.45 -11.56
C PHE A 345 11.04 -20.95 -12.29
N PHE A 346 9.83 -20.61 -11.83
CA PHE A 346 8.58 -20.98 -12.52
C PHE A 346 8.47 -20.36 -13.91
N LEU A 347 8.78 -19.08 -14.05
CA LEU A 347 8.81 -18.44 -15.37
C LEU A 347 9.84 -19.08 -16.30
N ALA A 348 10.99 -19.49 -15.76
CA ALA A 348 12.02 -20.17 -16.53
C ALA A 348 11.64 -21.60 -16.94
N SER A 349 10.78 -22.28 -16.16
CA SER A 349 10.24 -23.60 -16.54
C SER A 349 9.14 -23.49 -17.59
N ASP A 350 8.27 -22.49 -17.49
CA ASP A 350 7.17 -22.28 -18.45
C ASP A 350 7.68 -21.87 -19.84
N MET A 351 8.84 -21.21 -19.93
CA MET A 351 9.48 -20.89 -21.22
C MET A 351 10.11 -22.10 -21.93
N LYS A 352 10.21 -23.27 -21.27
CA LYS A 352 10.82 -24.49 -21.82
C LYS A 352 9.81 -25.54 -22.28
N GLY A 353 8.53 -25.37 -21.95
CA GLY A 353 7.41 -26.17 -22.48
C GLY A 353 6.76 -25.46 -23.64
#